data_AF-A0A8T6FNC6-F1
#
_entry.id   AF-A0A8T6FNC6-F1
#
_cell.length_a   1.000
_cell.length_b   1.000
_cell.length_c   1.000
_cell.angle_alpha   90.00
_cell.angle_beta   90.00
_cell.angle_gamma   90.00
#
_symmetry.space_group_name_H-M   'P 1'
#
loop_
_entity.id
_entity.type
_entity.pdbx_description
1 polymer ?
#
loop_
_entity_poly.entity_id
_entity_poly.type
_entity_poly.pdbx_seq_one_letter_code
_entity_poly.pdbx_strand_id
1 'polypeptide(L)'
;MFSANVGYGHTLLSALPGRLSSRSIHLPNTLRQQMPHRPPVEKMVDAALAADLLYWAFSDIGDWALVLSNDDDVIPPALTAEAKTASAGRRVFILKTTRWQSHLMDLHGLLLETG
;
A
#
# COMPACT_ATOMS: atom_id res chain seq x y z
N MET A 1 5.76 -13.45 -10.81
CA MET A 1 5.53 -13.05 -12.21
C MET A 1 4.43 -11.99 -12.20
N PHE A 2 4.78 -10.72 -12.39
CA PHE A 2 3.79 -9.64 -12.44
C PHE A 2 3.23 -9.58 -13.86
N SER A 3 1.92 -9.75 -14.01
CA SER A 3 1.24 -9.65 -15.30
C SER A 3 0.95 -8.18 -15.60
N ALA A 4 1.29 -7.70 -16.80
CA ALA A 4 0.97 -6.34 -17.24
C ALA A 4 -0.54 -6.06 -17.31
N ASN A 5 -1.38 -7.10 -17.25
CA ASN A 5 -2.85 -6.97 -17.20
C ASN A 5 -3.38 -6.80 -15.77
N VAL A 6 -2.51 -6.90 -14.75
CA VAL A 6 -2.84 -6.62 -13.36
C VAL A 6 -2.28 -5.23 -13.05
N GLY A 7 -3.10 -4.21 -13.31
CA GLY A 7 -2.93 -2.86 -12.75
C GLY A 7 -2.67 -2.87 -11.23
N TYR A 8 -2.13 -1.77 -10.74
CA TYR A 8 -1.74 -1.60 -9.35
C TYR A 8 -2.99 -1.61 -8.45
N GLY A 9 -2.89 -2.15 -7.23
CA GLY A 9 -4.04 -2.22 -6.31
C GLY A 9 -5.18 -3.19 -6.71
N HIS A 10 -4.93 -4.16 -7.60
CA HIS A 10 -5.96 -5.14 -7.98
C HIS A 10 -6.23 -6.23 -6.96
N THR A 11 -5.28 -6.54 -6.08
CA THR A 11 -5.45 -7.60 -5.08
C THR A 11 -4.75 -7.18 -3.79
N LEU A 12 -5.41 -7.30 -2.64
CA LEU A 12 -4.72 -7.22 -1.35
C LEU A 12 -3.83 -8.45 -1.21
N LEU A 13 -2.55 -8.26 -0.90
CA LEU A 13 -1.61 -9.37 -0.75
C LEU A 13 -2.03 -10.28 0.40
N SER A 14 -2.69 -9.73 1.42
CA SER A 14 -3.18 -10.46 2.59
C SER A 14 -4.64 -10.93 2.47
N ALA A 15 -5.22 -10.97 1.27
CA ALA A 15 -6.57 -11.47 1.09
C ALA A 15 -6.68 -12.96 1.50
N LEU A 16 -7.76 -13.33 2.19
CA LEU A 16 -8.06 -14.72 2.52
C LEU A 16 -8.13 -15.57 1.24
N PRO A 17 -7.60 -16.81 1.21
CA PRO A 17 -7.64 -17.67 0.01
C PRO A 17 -9.05 -17.87 -0.56
N GLY A 18 -10.07 -17.98 0.29
CA GLY A 18 -11.47 -18.12 -0.12
C GLY A 18 -12.08 -16.86 -0.75
N ARG A 19 -11.38 -15.72 -0.71
CA ARG A 19 -11.75 -14.47 -1.40
C ARG A 19 -10.99 -14.28 -2.71
N LEU A 20 -9.95 -15.08 -2.95
CA LEU A 20 -9.26 -15.12 -4.23
C LEU A 20 -10.13 -15.85 -5.23
N SER A 21 -10.49 -15.17 -6.31
CA SER A 21 -11.21 -15.78 -7.43
C SER A 21 -10.23 -16.19 -8.51
N SER A 22 -10.60 -17.20 -9.28
CA SER A 22 -9.89 -17.59 -10.51
C SER A 22 -9.99 -16.55 -11.62
N ARG A 23 -10.91 -15.59 -11.49
CA ARG A 23 -10.96 -14.37 -12.31
C ARG A 23 -10.14 -13.30 -11.62
N SER A 24 -9.48 -12.43 -12.39
CA SER A 24 -8.85 -11.21 -11.87
C SER A 24 -9.92 -10.30 -11.24
N ILE A 25 -10.33 -10.62 -10.01
CA ILE A 25 -11.24 -9.80 -9.24
C ILE A 25 -10.37 -8.71 -8.65
N HIS A 26 -10.35 -7.58 -9.35
CA HIS A 26 -9.94 -6.30 -8.82
C HIS A 26 -10.61 -6.11 -7.46
N LEU A 27 -9.92 -5.49 -6.49
CA LEU A 27 -10.58 -4.99 -5.29
C LEU A 27 -11.90 -4.33 -5.71
N PRO A 28 -13.04 -4.75 -5.13
CA PRO A 28 -14.32 -4.41 -5.69
C PRO A 28 -14.41 -2.91 -5.91
N ASN A 29 -14.65 -2.50 -7.15
CA ASN A 29 -14.88 -1.10 -7.49
C ASN A 29 -13.64 -0.19 -7.33
N THR A 30 -12.41 -0.72 -7.39
CA THR A 30 -11.19 0.12 -7.47
C THR A 30 -10.87 0.55 -8.89
N LEU A 31 -10.94 -0.33 -9.88
CA LEU A 31 -10.86 0.06 -11.29
C LEU A 31 -12.27 0.37 -11.82
N ARG A 32 -12.55 1.63 -12.17
CA ARG A 32 -13.87 2.07 -12.66
C ARG A 32 -13.77 2.81 -13.98
N GLN A 33 -14.73 2.54 -14.87
CA GLN A 33 -14.96 3.39 -16.02
C GLN A 33 -15.85 4.57 -15.61
N GLN A 34 -15.24 5.73 -15.33
CA GLN A 34 -15.98 6.93 -14.91
C GLN A 34 -16.77 7.59 -16.06
N MET A 35 -16.29 7.47 -17.31
CA MET A 35 -16.96 8.02 -18.48
C MET A 35 -16.83 7.07 -19.68
N PRO A 36 -17.86 7.00 -20.56
CA PRO A 36 -17.74 6.32 -21.86
C PRO A 36 -16.53 6.87 -22.64
N HIS A 37 -15.75 5.98 -23.25
CA HIS A 37 -14.56 6.30 -24.07
C HIS A 37 -13.35 6.90 -23.35
N ARG A 38 -13.36 7.03 -22.01
CA ARG A 38 -12.15 7.31 -21.23
C ARG A 38 -11.53 6.01 -20.71
N PRO A 39 -10.19 5.99 -20.53
CA PRO A 39 -9.55 4.90 -19.83
C PRO A 39 -10.12 4.77 -18.41
N PRO A 40 -10.22 3.55 -17.88
CA PRO A 40 -10.66 3.34 -16.51
C PRO A 40 -9.70 4.02 -15.54
N VAL A 41 -10.24 4.50 -14.43
CA VAL A 41 -9.48 5.12 -13.34
C VAL A 41 -9.39 4.17 -12.17
N GLU A 42 -8.25 4.16 -11.51
CA GLU A 42 -8.07 3.51 -10.21
C GLU A 42 -8.58 4.44 -9.10
N LYS A 43 -9.36 3.89 -8.17
CA LYS A 43 -10.01 4.58 -7.05
C LYS A 43 -9.79 3.74 -5.80
N MET A 44 -9.55 4.38 -4.65
CA MET A 44 -9.36 3.70 -3.36
C MET A 44 -8.12 2.79 -3.28
N VAL A 45 -7.14 2.97 -4.17
CA VAL A 45 -5.88 2.20 -4.12
C VAL A 45 -5.10 2.51 -2.84
N ASP A 46 -5.08 3.77 -2.42
CA ASP A 46 -4.39 4.18 -1.18
C ASP A 46 -5.05 3.56 0.04
N ALA A 47 -6.39 3.50 0.05
CA ALA A 47 -7.16 2.85 1.11
C ALA A 47 -6.93 1.33 1.16
N ALA A 48 -6.81 0.69 0.00
CA ALA A 48 -6.47 -0.72 -0.10
C ALA A 48 -5.07 -1.01 0.43
N LEU A 49 -4.09 -0.22 0.00
CA LEU A 49 -2.70 -0.32 0.43
C LEU A 49 -2.59 -0.08 1.94
N ALA A 50 -3.28 0.93 2.47
CA ALA A 50 -3.38 1.21 3.89
C ALA A 50 -3.95 0.01 4.67
N ALA A 51 -5.05 -0.57 4.20
CA ALA A 51 -5.68 -1.72 4.85
C ALA A 51 -4.76 -2.95 4.87
N ASP A 52 -4.04 -3.23 3.78
CA ASP A 52 -3.12 -4.35 3.68
C ASP A 52 -1.92 -4.18 4.63
N LEU A 53 -1.33 -2.97 4.66
CA LEU A 53 -0.23 -2.63 5.56
C LEU A 53 -0.64 -2.76 7.03
N LEU A 54 -1.82 -2.27 7.39
CA LEU A 54 -2.33 -2.38 8.75
C LEU A 54 -2.66 -3.84 9.10
N TYR A 55 -3.27 -4.60 8.19
CA TYR A 55 -3.48 -6.02 8.42
C TYR A 55 -2.14 -6.74 8.69
N TRP A 56 -1.12 -6.48 7.87
CA TRP A 56 0.22 -7.01 8.08
C TRP A 56 0.79 -6.65 9.46
N ALA A 57 0.68 -5.38 9.87
CA ALA A 57 1.23 -4.89 11.13
C ALA A 57 0.56 -5.50 12.37
N PHE A 58 -0.75 -5.77 12.26
CA PHE A 58 -1.54 -6.39 13.33
C PHE A 58 -1.57 -7.92 13.27
N SER A 59 -1.01 -8.51 12.21
CA SER A 59 -0.84 -9.95 12.07
C SER A 59 0.54 -10.39 12.57
N ASP A 60 0.65 -11.60 13.11
CA ASP A 60 1.94 -12.19 13.54
C ASP A 60 2.77 -12.76 12.37
N ILE A 61 2.46 -12.38 11.12
CA ILE A 61 2.85 -13.12 9.90
C ILE A 61 3.97 -12.42 9.11
N GLY A 62 4.82 -11.61 9.72
CA GLY A 62 5.86 -10.94 8.92
C GLY A 62 7.04 -10.40 9.70
N ASP A 63 8.10 -10.06 8.98
CA ASP A 63 9.25 -9.34 9.51
C ASP A 63 9.12 -7.85 9.20
N TRP A 64 9.44 -7.45 7.98
CA TRP A 64 9.49 -6.04 7.56
C TRP A 64 8.48 -5.73 6.45
N ALA A 65 8.05 -4.47 6.37
CA ALA A 65 7.23 -3.95 5.30
C ALA A 65 7.98 -2.85 4.52
N LEU A 66 7.89 -2.89 3.19
CA LEU A 66 8.37 -1.85 2.29
C LEU A 66 7.19 -1.35 1.45
N VAL A 67 6.84 -0.09 1.61
CA VAL A 67 5.76 0.58 0.89
C VAL A 67 6.38 1.46 -0.20
N LEU A 68 6.04 1.21 -1.45
CA LEU A 68 6.51 2.01 -2.59
C LEU A 68 5.41 2.99 -2.99
N SER A 69 5.58 4.28 -2.72
CA SER A 69 4.59 5.29 -3.11
C SER A 69 5.20 6.68 -3.12
N ASN A 70 4.81 7.52 -4.08
CA ASN A 70 5.06 8.97 -4.00
C ASN A 70 3.90 9.73 -3.37
N ASP A 71 2.76 9.07 -3.15
CA ASP A 71 1.63 9.67 -2.45
C ASP A 71 1.96 9.86 -0.97
N ASP A 72 1.42 10.91 -0.36
CA ASP A 72 1.57 11.20 1.07
C ASP A 72 0.46 10.54 1.90
N ASP A 73 -0.63 10.08 1.27
CA ASP A 73 -1.73 9.38 1.93
C ASP A 73 -1.30 8.04 2.55
N VAL A 74 -0.13 7.52 2.20
CA VAL A 74 0.47 6.33 2.83
C VAL A 74 1.17 6.61 4.16
N ILE A 75 1.41 7.87 4.52
CA ILE A 75 2.14 8.22 5.74
C ILE A 75 1.33 7.87 7.00
N PRO A 76 0.04 8.25 7.14
CA PRO A 76 -0.74 7.86 8.32
C PRO A 76 -0.80 6.34 8.60
N PRO A 77 -1.08 5.45 7.60
CA PRO A 77 -1.07 4.02 7.86
C PRO A 77 0.33 3.48 8.15
N ALA A 78 1.39 4.04 7.55
CA ALA A 78 2.77 3.64 7.84
C ALA A 78 3.21 3.97 9.27
N LEU A 79 2.88 5.16 9.77
CA LEU A 79 3.12 5.54 11.17
C LEU A 79 2.35 4.64 12.14
N THR A 80 1.10 4.32 11.80
CA THR A 80 0.29 3.40 12.61
C THR A 80 0.90 1.99 12.65
N ALA A 81 1.37 1.50 11.50
CA ALA A 81 2.04 0.21 11.39
C ALA A 81 3.38 0.20 12.15
N GLU A 82 4.19 1.26 12.05
CA GLU A 82 5.44 1.42 12.79
C GLU A 82 5.19 1.36 14.30
N ALA A 83 4.25 2.15 14.82
CA ALA A 83 3.94 2.17 16.25
C ALA A 83 3.52 0.78 16.77
N LYS A 84 2.74 0.03 15.98
CA LYS A 84 2.34 -1.34 16.33
C LYS A 84 3.53 -2.32 16.32
N THR A 85 4.44 -2.17 15.36
CA THR A 85 5.51 -3.14 15.08
C THR A 85 6.80 -2.86 15.83
N ALA A 86 6.98 -1.64 16.36
CA ALA A 86 8.21 -1.20 17.03
C ALA A 86 8.64 -2.11 18.19
N SER A 87 7.68 -2.58 19.00
CA SER A 87 7.94 -3.47 20.13
C SER A 87 8.37 -4.89 19.73
N ALA A 88 8.06 -5.30 18.51
CA ALA A 88 8.37 -6.64 17.98
C ALA A 88 9.68 -6.68 17.18
N GLY A 89 10.46 -5.58 17.14
CA GLY A 89 11.68 -5.47 16.33
C GLY A 89 11.44 -5.46 14.81
N ARG A 90 10.17 -5.38 14.40
CA ARG A 90 9.72 -5.30 13.01
C ARG A 90 9.87 -3.86 12.51
N ARG A 91 10.00 -3.68 11.20
CA ARG A 91 10.29 -2.39 10.55
C ARG A 91 9.32 -2.11 9.42
N VAL A 92 8.99 -0.84 9.27
CA VAL A 92 8.21 -0.32 8.15
C VAL A 92 9.09 0.70 7.45
N PHE A 93 9.14 0.64 6.13
CA PHE A 93 9.82 1.60 5.29
C PHE A 93 8.88 2.11 4.21
N ILE A 94 8.94 3.41 3.92
CA ILE A 94 8.32 4.04 2.76
C ILE A 94 9.46 4.39 1.80
N LEU A 95 9.42 3.89 0.58
CA LEU A 95 10.31 4.31 -0.50
C LEU A 95 9.60 5.34 -1.36
N LYS A 96 10.17 6.55 -1.43
CA LYS A 96 9.73 7.61 -2.34
C LYS A 96 10.80 7.87 -3.39
N THR A 97 10.38 8.15 -4.62
CA THR A 97 11.27 8.64 -5.69
C THR A 97 11.31 10.16 -5.74
N THR A 98 10.45 10.84 -4.97
CA THR A 98 10.42 12.30 -4.84
C THR A 98 10.89 12.70 -3.44
N ARG A 99 11.69 13.76 -3.37
CA ARG A 99 12.16 14.33 -2.12
C ARG A 99 11.02 14.77 -1.19
N TRP A 100 11.06 14.32 0.05
CA TRP A 100 10.17 14.72 1.13
C TRP A 100 10.48 16.13 1.59
N GLN A 101 9.42 16.93 1.75
CA GLN A 101 9.53 18.26 2.34
C GLN A 101 9.37 18.13 3.84
N SER A 102 10.49 18.18 4.57
CA SER A 102 10.60 17.93 6.01
C SER A 102 9.80 18.87 6.93
N HIS A 103 9.08 19.85 6.38
CA HIS A 103 8.34 20.85 7.15
C HIS A 103 7.04 20.31 7.77
N LEU A 104 6.56 19.15 7.34
CA LEU A 104 5.29 18.58 7.80
C LEU A 104 5.44 17.58 8.95
N MET A 105 6.46 16.72 8.90
CA MET A 105 6.70 15.69 9.92
C MET A 105 8.10 15.06 9.78
N ASP A 106 8.70 14.64 10.90
CA ASP A 106 9.92 13.84 10.91
C ASP A 106 9.59 12.37 10.61
N LEU A 107 10.18 11.83 9.54
CA LEU A 107 10.00 10.45 9.09
C LEU A 107 11.31 9.64 9.22
N HIS A 108 12.21 10.05 10.12
CA HIS A 108 13.49 9.38 10.34
C HIS A 108 13.33 7.89 10.66
N GLY A 109 14.03 7.04 9.91
CA GLY A 109 13.97 5.58 10.06
C GLY A 109 12.75 4.92 9.40
N LEU A 110 11.77 5.72 8.95
CA LEU A 110 10.59 5.28 8.21
C LEU A 110 10.72 5.57 6.71
N LEU A 111 11.32 6.70 6.31
CA LEU A 111 11.42 7.12 4.91
C LEU A 111 12.79 6.75 4.29
N LEU A 112 12.75 6.18 3.09
CA LEU A 112 13.88 5.95 2.19
C LEU A 112 13.64 6.75 0.90
N GLU A 113 14.62 7.54 0.48
CA GLU A 113 14.55 8.37 -0.74
C GLU A 113 15.55 7.86 -1.78
N THR A 114 15.14 7.81 -3.06
CA THR A 114 16.02 7.36 -4.16
C THR A 114 16.33 8.43 -5.20
N GLY A 115 15.83 9.67 -5.04
CA GLY A 115 15.99 10.76 -6.00
C GLY A 115 15.58 12.12 -5.46
#